data_AF-A0A524NQM2-F1
#
_entry.id   AF-A0A524NQM2-F1
#
_cell.length_a   1.000
_cell.length_b   1.000
_cell.length_c   1.000
_cell.angle_alpha   90.00
_cell.angle_beta   90.00
_cell.angle_gamma   90.00
#
_symmetry.space_group_name_H-M   'P 1'
#
loop_
_entity.id
_entity.type
_entity.pdbx_description
1 polymer ?
#
loop_
_entity_poly.entity_id
_entity_poly.type
_entity_poly.pdbx_seq_one_letter_code
_entity_poly.pdbx_strand_id
1 'polypeptide(L)' 'MGINKKAKKYGCVKCGTPFEVHPPDDLHTTASRDEKACEIRGAVKMNYVCANCGATNTVHWCRRRSYSDSYHT' A
#
# COMPACT_ATOMS: atom_id res chain seq x y z
N MET A 1 3.38 -18.32 13.79
CA MET A 1 2.34 -18.23 12.75
C MET A 1 2.78 -17.21 11.70
N GLY A 2 2.90 -17.61 10.44
CA GLY A 2 3.35 -16.72 9.36
C GLY A 2 2.36 -15.58 9.14
N ILE A 3 2.80 -14.36 9.39
CA ILE A 3 2.07 -13.14 9.02
C ILE A 3 1.99 -13.13 7.50
N ASN A 4 0.85 -13.58 6.97
CA ASN A 4 0.54 -13.55 5.56
C ASN A 4 0.67 -12.10 5.08
N LYS A 5 1.73 -11.80 4.32
CA LYS A 5 1.90 -10.55 3.58
C LYS A 5 0.77 -10.49 2.57
N LYS A 6 -0.38 -9.93 2.97
CA LYS A 6 -1.60 -9.93 2.15
C LYS A 6 -1.34 -9.05 0.92
N ALA A 7 -0.93 -9.68 -0.18
CA ALA A 7 -0.91 -9.06 -1.48
C ALA A 7 -2.29 -8.45 -1.73
N LYS A 8 -2.34 -7.16 -2.04
CA LYS A 8 -3.59 -6.50 -2.42
C LYS A 8 -3.71 -6.53 -3.93
N LYS A 9 -4.93 -6.73 -4.42
CA LYS A 9 -5.23 -6.62 -5.85
C LYS A 9 -5.80 -5.25 -6.12
N TYR A 10 -5.20 -4.51 -7.04
CA TYR A 10 -5.71 -3.25 -7.55
C TYR A 10 -5.96 -3.38 -9.05
N GLY A 11 -7.02 -2.75 -9.57
CA GLY A 11 -7.26 -2.69 -11.02
C GLY A 11 -6.60 -1.46 -11.62
N CYS A 12 -5.81 -1.59 -12.69
CA CYS A 12 -5.13 -0.44 -13.30
C CYS A 12 -6.08 0.74 -13.53
N VAL A 13 -5.64 1.95 -13.19
CA VAL A 13 -6.47 3.17 -13.33
C VAL A 13 -6.91 3.45 -14.77
N LYS A 14 -6.16 2.92 -15.76
CA LYS A 14 -6.40 3.18 -17.18
C LYS A 14 -7.20 2.08 -17.87
N CYS A 15 -6.86 0.81 -17.63
CA CYS A 15 -7.47 -0.33 -18.34
C CYS A 15 -8.25 -1.29 -17.43
N GLY A 16 -8.25 -1.06 -16.11
CA GLY A 16 -8.94 -1.92 -15.14
C GLY A 16 -8.26 -3.26 -14.86
N THR A 17 -7.20 -3.63 -15.59
CA THR A 17 -6.51 -4.92 -15.42
C THR A 17 -6.06 -5.11 -13.97
N PRO A 18 -6.45 -6.22 -13.31
CA PRO A 18 -6.03 -6.49 -11.94
C PRO A 18 -4.53 -6.77 -11.89
N PHE A 19 -3.83 -6.13 -10.96
CA PHE A 19 -2.44 -6.37 -10.66
C PHE A 19 -2.26 -6.53 -9.16
N GLU A 20 -1.30 -7.37 -8.78
CA GLU A 20 -0.95 -7.62 -7.37
C GLU A 20 0.09 -6.61 -6.92
N VAL A 21 -0.16 -6.00 -5.77
CA VAL A 21 0.77 -5.08 -5.12
C VAL A 21 1.20 -5.68 -3.80
N HIS A 22 2.50 -5.58 -3.56
CA HIS A 22 3.13 -6.09 -2.36
C HIS A 22 3.66 -4.94 -1.51
N PRO A 23 3.50 -5.02 -0.19
CA PRO A 23 4.08 -4.04 0.69
C PRO A 23 5.61 -4.13 0.65
N PRO A 24 6.32 -3.00 0.78
CA PRO A 24 7.78 -3.01 0.85
C PRO A 24 8.28 -3.72 2.13
N ASP A 25 7.55 -3.56 3.25
CA ASP A 25 7.93 -4.08 4.57
C ASP A 25 6.75 -4.65 5.35
N ASP A 26 7.04 -5.45 6.38
CA ASP A 26 6.04 -6.05 7.29
C ASP A 26 5.23 -5.01 8.11
N LEU A 27 5.72 -3.77 8.18
CA LEU A 27 5.05 -2.66 8.86
C LEU A 27 3.96 -2.00 8.02
N HIS A 28 4.04 -2.09 6.69
CA HIS A 28 3.18 -1.37 5.76
C HIS A 28 2.05 -2.27 5.25
N THR A 29 1.01 -2.47 6.05
CA THR A 29 -0.06 -3.42 5.68
C THR A 29 -1.15 -2.84 4.78
N THR A 30 -1.19 -1.51 4.61
CA THR A 30 -2.32 -0.83 3.96
C THR A 30 -1.87 -0.11 2.71
N ALA A 31 -2.19 -0.63 1.53
CA ALA A 31 -2.12 0.14 0.30
C ALA A 31 -3.33 1.10 0.16
N SER A 32 -3.09 2.28 -0.41
CA SER A 32 -4.06 3.26 -0.88
C SER A 32 -3.54 3.93 -2.16
N ARG A 33 -4.43 4.53 -2.95
CA ARG A 33 -4.05 5.39 -4.09
C ARG A 33 -3.92 6.85 -3.71
N ASP A 34 -4.66 7.24 -2.68
CA ASP A 34 -4.64 8.58 -2.16
C ASP A 34 -3.53 8.71 -1.11
N GLU A 35 -2.61 9.64 -1.34
CA GLU A 35 -1.60 10.02 -0.35
C GLU A 35 -2.25 10.47 0.95
N LYS A 36 -3.39 11.17 0.87
CA LYS A 36 -4.15 11.66 2.02
C LYS A 36 -4.71 10.54 2.89
N ALA A 37 -4.94 9.35 2.32
CA ALA A 37 -5.37 8.20 3.12
C ALA A 37 -4.26 7.69 4.05
N CYS A 38 -3.00 7.99 3.71
CA CYS A 38 -1.86 7.78 4.59
C CYS A 38 -1.52 9.10 5.31
N GLU A 39 -2.33 9.51 6.29
CA GLU A 39 -2.14 10.71 7.13
C GLU A 39 -0.86 10.72 8.01
N ILE A 40 0.11 9.85 7.75
CA ILE A 40 1.22 9.58 8.64
C ILE A 40 2.52 9.70 7.85
N ARG A 41 3.42 10.59 8.32
CA ARG A 41 4.83 10.66 7.91
C ARG A 41 5.42 9.24 7.91
N GLY A 42 5.60 8.64 6.73
CA GLY A 42 6.02 7.24 6.59
C GLY A 42 5.26 6.42 5.54
N ALA A 43 4.37 7.03 4.76
CA ALA A 43 3.81 6.40 3.58
C ALA A 43 4.89 6.17 2.51
N VAL A 44 5.06 4.93 2.05
CA VAL A 44 6.00 4.60 0.98
C VAL A 44 5.27 4.60 -0.35
N LYS A 45 5.75 5.40 -1.31
CA LYS A 45 5.21 5.43 -2.67
C LYS A 45 5.88 4.34 -3.50
N MET A 46 5.08 3.50 -4.15
CA MET A 46 5.54 2.50 -5.09
C MET A 46 4.83 2.67 -6.42
N ASN A 47 5.60 2.61 -7.50
CA ASN A 47 5.08 2.73 -8.86
C ASN A 47 4.98 1.34 -9.49
N TYR A 48 3.79 1.01 -10.00
CA TYR A 48 3.49 -0.27 -10.64
C TYR A 48 3.12 -0.03 -12.11
N VAL A 49 3.96 -0.50 -13.02
CA VAL A 49 3.68 -0.43 -14.46
C VAL A 49 2.72 -1.55 -14.83
N CYS A 50 1.60 -1.20 -15.44
CA CYS A 50 0.65 -2.19 -15.92
C CYS A 50 1.23 -2.94 -17.12
N ALA A 51 1.31 -4.28 -17.04
CA ALA A 51 1.79 -5.11 -18.13
C ALA A 51 0.91 -5.04 -19.39
N ASN A 52 -0.37 -4.70 -19.24
CA ASN A 52 -1.33 -4.69 -20.35
C ASN A 52 -1.33 -3.37 -21.14
N CYS A 53 -1.31 -2.22 -20.44
CA CYS A 53 -1.43 -0.90 -21.08
C CYS A 53 -0.21 0.01 -20.89
N GLY A 54 0.81 -0.41 -20.14
CA GLY A 54 1.99 0.38 -19.83
C GLY A 54 1.75 1.57 -18.89
N ALA A 55 0.52 1.74 -18.37
CA ALA A 55 0.23 2.84 -17.45
C ALA A 55 0.93 2.66 -16.10
N THR A 56 1.47 3.76 -15.56
CA THR A 56 2.08 3.77 -14.22
C THR A 56 1.01 3.99 -13.17
N ASN A 57 0.86 3.03 -12.25
CA ASN A 57 -0.07 3.08 -11.13
C ASN A 57 0.73 3.36 -9.86
N THR A 58 0.56 4.54 -9.28
CA THR A 58 1.19 4.87 -8.01
C THR A 58 0.33 4.36 -6.86
N VAL A 59 0.93 3.58 -5.97
CA VAL A 59 0.31 3.03 -4.78
C VAL A 59 1.11 3.47 -3.56
N HIS A 60 0.40 4.06 -2.60
CA HIS A 60 0.92 4.52 -1.33
C HIS A 60 0.69 3.45 -0.29
N TRP A 61 1.77 2.92 0.27
CA TRP A 61 1.74 1.98 1.37
C TRP A 61 1.80 2.73 2.68
N CYS A 62 0.71 2.73 3.43
CA CYS A 62 0.61 3.30 4.76
C CYS A 62 1.10 2.27 5.79
N ARG A 63 1.89 2.74 6.75
CA ARG A 63 2.17 2.01 7.98
C ARG A 63 0.88 1.97 8.80
N ARG A 64 0.49 0.80 9.33
CA ARG A 64 -0.51 0.80 10.41
C ARG A 64 0.07 1.64 11.55
N ARG A 65 -0.67 2.61 12.10
CA ARG A 65 -0.33 3.08 13.44
C ARG A 65 -0.39 1.84 14.32
N SER A 66 0.76 1.36 14.78
CA SER A 66 0.77 0.55 15.98
C SER A 66 0.13 1.45 17.04
N TYR A 67 -1.07 1.09 17.47
CA TYR A 67 -1.69 1.67 18.65
C TYR A 67 -0.83 1.26 19.84
N SER A 68 0.27 1.98 20.06
CA SER A 68 1.21 1.75 21.14
C SER A 68 1.92 3.07 21.39
N ASP A 69 1.23 4.01 22.03
CA ASP A 69 1.78 4.70 23.21
C ASP A 69 0.73 5.65 23.83
N SER A 70 -0.26 5.09 24.51
CA SER A 70 -1.02 5.87 25.49
C SER A 70 -1.21 5.07 26.77
N TYR A 71 -0.08 4.61 27.31
CA TYR A 71 0.08 4.35 28.73
C TYR A 71 1.25 5.22 29.22
N HIS A 72 1.08 6.54 29.17
CA HIS A 72 1.85 7.41 30.04
C HIS A 72 0.94 7.77 31.22
N THR A 73 1.30 7.14 32.34
CA THR A 73 0.94 7.32 33.76
C THR A 73 0.30 8.65 34.15
#